data_AF-A0A9D5S9Z2-F1
#
_entry.id   AF-A0A9D5S9Z2-F1
#
_cell.length_a   1.000
_cell.length_b   1.000
_cell.length_c   1.000
_cell.angle_alpha   90.00
_cell.angle_beta   90.00
_cell.angle_gamma   90.00
#
_symmetry.space_group_name_H-M   'P 1'
#
loop_
_entity.id
_entity.type
_entity.pdbx_description
1 polymer ?
#
loop_
_entity_poly.entity_id
_entity_poly.type
_entity_poly.pdbx_seq_one_letter_code
_entity_poly.pdbx_strand_id
1 'polypeptide(L)' 'MTDFDTIWRTQDEIRTVVNAVLGECIWKLSFNERRMAIELELTNYLEEEDADALINQFPVPADYDGIGTKGTKFVFYM' A
#
# COMPACT_ATOMS: atom_id res chain seq x y z
N MET A 1 -10.25 7.84 -18.79
CA MET A 1 -9.12 8.79 -18.70
C MET A 1 -8.51 8.49 -17.34
N THR A 2 -7.29 7.97 -17.27
CA THR A 2 -6.71 7.56 -16.00
C THR A 2 -6.36 8.81 -15.21
N ASP A 3 -7.04 9.06 -14.10
CA ASP A 3 -6.80 10.22 -13.24
C ASP A 3 -5.49 10.03 -12.47
N PHE A 4 -4.37 10.31 -13.12
CA PHE A 4 -3.04 10.24 -12.53
C PHE A 4 -2.89 11.17 -11.31
N ASP A 5 -3.68 12.26 -11.24
CA ASP A 5 -3.78 13.11 -10.05
C ASP A 5 -4.31 12.34 -8.84
N THR A 6 -5.39 11.57 -9.02
CA THR A 6 -5.99 10.75 -7.98
C THR A 6 -5.01 9.66 -7.54
N ILE A 7 -4.38 8.97 -8.49
CA ILE A 7 -3.38 7.93 -8.18
C ILE A 7 -2.23 8.51 -7.35
N TRP A 8 -1.71 9.67 -7.76
CA TRP A 8 -0.60 10.32 -7.07
C TRP A 8 -1.00 10.77 -5.66
N ARG A 9 -2.20 11.33 -5.49
CA ARG A 9 -2.73 11.69 -4.18
C ARG A 9 -2.91 10.47 -3.27
N THR A 10 -3.53 9.40 -3.77
CA THR A 10 -3.69 8.16 -3.01
C THR A 10 -2.34 7.58 -2.59
N GLN A 11 -1.33 7.62 -3.48
CA GLN A 11 0.02 7.18 -3.14
C GLN A 11 0.66 8.00 -2.03
N ASP A 12 0.46 9.33 -2.02
CA ASP A 12 0.96 10.21 -0.98
C ASP A 12 0.29 9.96 0.38
N GLU A 13 -1.03 9.75 0.36
CA GLU A 13 -1.80 9.38 1.56
C GLU A 13 -1.35 8.03 2.12
N ILE A 14 -1.19 7.00 1.28
CA ILE A 14 -0.66 5.69 1.68
C ILE A 14 0.71 5.84 2.32
N ARG A 15 1.60 6.63 1.71
CA ARG A 15 2.94 6.88 2.26
C ARG A 15 2.86 7.52 3.63
N THR A 16 1.98 8.50 3.81
CA THR A 16 1.82 9.21 5.08
C THR A 16 1.35 8.26 6.18
N VAL A 17 0.35 7.42 5.91
CA VAL A 17 -0.17 6.43 6.87
C VAL A 17 0.89 5.40 7.23
N VAL A 18 1.58 4.80 6.24
CA VAL A 18 2.62 3.81 6.51
C VAL A 18 3.76 4.42 7.33
N ASN A 19 4.21 5.64 6.98
CA ASN A 19 5.26 6.31 7.74
C ASN A 19 4.82 6.66 9.16
N ALA A 20 3.55 6.99 9.38
CA ALA A 20 3.03 7.29 10.72
C ALA A 20 2.90 6.04 11.61
N VAL A 21 2.49 4.90 11.04
CA VAL A 21 2.25 3.66 11.80
C VAL A 21 3.52 2.83 11.97
N LEU A 22 4.29 2.65 10.90
CA LEU A 22 5.45 1.75 10.85
C LEU A 22 6.79 2.49 10.71
N GLY A 23 6.78 3.78 10.39
CA GLY A 23 7.98 4.54 10.01
C GLY A 23 8.39 4.32 8.55
N GLU A 24 9.61 4.73 8.21
CA GLU A 24 10.18 4.60 6.85
C GLU A 24 10.46 3.13 6.51
N CYS A 25 9.42 2.42 6.09
CA CYS A 25 9.43 0.98 5.80
C CYS A 25 8.89 0.64 4.40
N ILE A 26 8.70 1.63 3.54
CA ILE A 26 8.17 1.44 2.19
C ILE A 26 9.31 1.04 1.26
N TRP A 27 9.23 -0.17 0.71
CA TRP A 27 10.19 -0.62 -0.30
C TRP A 27 9.81 -0.13 -1.70
N LYS A 28 8.55 -0.34 -2.08
CA LYS A 28 8.05 0.01 -3.41
C LYS A 28 6.59 0.42 -3.34
N LEU A 29 6.27 1.51 -4.00
CA LEU A 29 4.89 1.94 -4.21
C LEU A 29 4.72 2.26 -5.69
N SER A 30 3.85 1.54 -6.37
CA SER A 30 3.68 1.68 -7.82
C SER A 30 2.24 1.41 -8.22
N PHE A 31 1.75 2.12 -9.23
CA PHE A 31 0.44 1.84 -9.80
C PHE A 31 0.56 0.77 -10.89
N ASN A 32 -0.27 -0.26 -10.80
CA ASN A 32 -0.36 -1.33 -11.76
C ASN A 32 -1.53 -1.06 -12.71
N GLU A 33 -1.23 -0.52 -13.89
CA GLU A 33 -2.23 -0.17 -14.90
C GLU A 33 -3.05 -1.38 -15.38
N ARG A 34 -2.49 -2.61 -15.31
CA ARG A 34 -3.21 -3.82 -15.72
C ARG A 34 -4.25 -4.25 -14.69
N ARG A 35 -3.91 -4.12 -13.40
CA ARG A 35 -4.83 -4.42 -12.28
C ARG A 35 -5.72 -3.23 -11.91
N MET A 36 -5.43 -2.05 -12.46
CA MET A 36 -6.01 -0.77 -12.05
C MET A 36 -5.93 -0.55 -10.53
N ALA A 37 -4.79 -0.91 -9.93
CA ALA A 37 -4.60 -0.91 -8.48
C ALA A 37 -3.22 -0.37 -8.12
N ILE A 38 -3.09 0.28 -6.96
CA ILE A 38 -1.77 0.60 -6.39
C ILE A 38 -1.25 -0.63 -5.67
N GLU A 39 0.01 -0.97 -5.90
CA GLU A 39 0.72 -2.02 -5.19
C GLU A 39 1.77 -1.38 -4.28
N LEU A 40 1.72 -1.71 -3.00
CA LEU A 40 2.70 -1.35 -1.98
C LEU A 40 3.45 -2.61 -1.56
N GLU A 41 4.76 -2.52 -1.51
CA GLU A 41 5.63 -3.51 -0.88
C GLU A 41 6.40 -2.82 0.24
N LEU A 42 6.41 -3.43 1.42
CA LEU A 42 7.18 -3.00 2.56
C LEU A 42 8.56 -3.68 2.58
N THR A 43 9.51 -3.07 3.28
CA THR A 43 10.79 -3.70 3.63
C THR A 43 10.65 -4.68 4.78
N ASN A 44 9.56 -4.59 5.55
CA ASN A 44 9.31 -5.38 6.73
C ASN A 44 8.27 -6.47 6.44
N TYR A 45 8.39 -7.56 7.18
CA TYR A 45 7.38 -8.62 7.23
C TYR A 45 6.44 -8.28 8.38
N LEU A 46 5.17 -8.09 8.04
CA LEU A 46 4.08 -7.94 8.97
C LEU A 46 3.34 -9.26 9.10
N GLU A 47 2.97 -9.61 10.32
CA GLU A 47 2.04 -10.69 10.60
C GLU A 47 0.62 -10.29 10.14
N GLU A 48 -0.26 -11.26 9.94
CA GLU A 48 -1.62 -11.01 9.43
C GLU A 48 -2.39 -10.01 10.30
N GLU A 49 -2.20 -10.05 11.62
CA GLU A 49 -2.85 -9.14 12.57
C GLU A 49 -2.40 -7.68 12.39
N ASP A 50 -1.09 -7.45 12.23
CA ASP A 50 -0.54 -6.10 11.97
C ASP A 50 -0.91 -5.61 10.57
N ALA A 51 -0.94 -6.52 9.60
CA ALA A 51 -1.36 -6.20 8.23
C ALA A 51 -2.83 -5.77 8.19
N ASP A 52 -3.72 -6.49 8.87
CA ASP A 52 -5.15 -6.14 8.98
C ASP A 52 -5.33 -4.81 9.72
N ALA A 53 -4.61 -4.62 10.83
CA ALA A 53 -4.62 -3.37 11.57
C ALA A 53 -4.18 -2.18 10.69
N LEU A 54 -3.15 -2.35 9.86
CA LEU A 54 -2.68 -1.33 8.93
C LEU A 54 -3.69 -1.08 7.81
N ILE A 55 -4.30 -2.14 7.26
CA ILE A 55 -5.34 -2.05 6.21
C ILE A 55 -6.47 -1.12 6.66
N ASN A 56 -6.92 -1.27 7.90
CA ASN A 56 -7.98 -0.45 8.49
C ASN A 56 -7.62 1.04 8.67
N GLN A 57 -6.34 1.42 8.59
CA GLN A 57 -5.90 2.82 8.70
C GLN A 57 -5.89 3.55 7.35
N PHE A 58 -5.95 2.83 6.24
CA PHE A 58 -5.89 3.45 4.93
C PHE A 58 -7.22 4.12 4.55
N PRO A 59 -7.17 5.29 3.88
CA PRO A 59 -8.38 5.97 3.41
C PRO A 59 -9.01 5.28 2.19
N VAL A 60 -8.34 4.28 1.62
CA VAL A 60 -8.74 3.54 0.43
C VAL A 60 -8.83 2.05 0.73
N PRO A 61 -9.73 1.30 0.06
CA PRO A 61 -9.85 -0.14 0.26
C PRO A 61 -8.55 -0.82 -0.13
N ALA A 62 -7.94 -1.46 0.87
CA ALA A 62 -6.69 -2.18 0.76
C ALA A 62 -6.91 -3.65 1.10
N ASP A 63 -6.12 -4.52 0.48
CA ASP A 63 -6.12 -5.95 0.74
C ASP A 63 -4.68 -6.45 0.86
N TYR A 64 -4.49 -7.51 1.65
CA TYR A 64 -3.20 -8.13 1.87
C TYR A 64 -2.88 -9.06 0.68
N ASP A 65 -1.93 -8.65 -0.16
CA ASP A 65 -1.52 -9.40 -1.38
C ASP A 65 -0.41 -10.42 -1.07
N GLY A 66 -0.14 -10.72 0.21
CA GLY A 66 0.85 -11.69 0.66
C GLY A 66 2.23 -11.09 0.95
N ILE A 67 3.27 -11.91 0.73
CA ILE A 67 4.67 -11.52 0.89
C ILE A 67 5.33 -11.36 -0.47
N GLY A 68 5.91 -10.18 -0.69
CA GLY A 68 6.62 -9.79 -1.91
C GLY A 68 8.10 -10.17 -1.92
N THR A 69 8.88 -9.37 -2.64
CA THR A 69 10.32 -9.62 -2.79
C THR A 69 11.09 -9.28 -1.52
N LYS A 70 10.68 -8.22 -0.82
CA LYS A 70 11.34 -7.73 0.40
C LYS A 70 10.56 -7.94 1.68
N GLY A 71 9.25 -7.91 1.62
CA GLY A 71 8.39 -7.94 2.79
C GLY A 71 6.93 -8.00 2.41
N THR A 72 6.07 -7.55 3.31
CA THR A 72 4.61 -7.60 3.12
C THR A 72 4.14 -6.74 1.95
N LYS A 73 3.19 -7.26 1.17
CA LYS A 73 2.55 -6.57 0.06
C LYS A 73 1.08 -6.26 0.33
N PHE A 74 0.68 -5.10 -0.13
CA PHE A 74 -0.71 -4.65 -0.13
C PHE A 74 -1.12 -4.23 -1.53
N VAL A 75 -2.40 -4.43 -1.83
CA VAL A 75 -3.04 -3.95 -3.05
C VAL A 75 -4.17 -3.00 -2.68
N PHE A 76 -4.23 -1.85 -3.36
CA PHE A 76 -5.23 -0.82 -3.14
C PHE A 76 -6.06 -0.66 -4.40
N TYR A 77 -7.36 -0.86 -4.25
CA TYR A 77 -8.32 -0.77 -5.36
C TYR A 77 -8.83 0.66 -5.49
N MET A 78 -8.87 1.18 -6.72
CA MET A 78 -9.34 2.53 -7.06
C MET A 78 -10.36 2.50 -8.20
#